data_AF-A0A358ARN0-F1
#
_entry.id   AF-A0A358ARN0-F1
#
_cell.length_a   1.000
_cell.length_b   1.000
_cell.length_c   1.000
_cell.angle_alpha   90.00
_cell.angle_beta   90.00
_cell.angle_gamma   90.00
#
_symmetry.space_group_name_H-M   'P 1'
#
loop_
_entity.id
_entity.type
_entity.pdbx_description
1 polymer ?
#
loop_
_entity_poly.entity_id
_entity_poly.type
_entity_poly.pdbx_seq_one_letter_code
_entity_poly.pdbx_strand_id
1 'polypeptide(L)' 'MDKNGLIILFQEKMAEMEKERDKLSEMTEKRAAEGKPLTDPEILEQSRKCSALSLEMSALKEMRKEMDD' A
#
# COMPACT_ATOMS: atom_id res chain seq x y z
N MET A 1 -19.74 4.30 -10.72
CA MET A 1 -18.75 5.17 -10.05
C MET A 1 -18.33 6.22 -11.07
N ASP A 2 -18.38 7.49 -10.72
CA ASP A 2 -17.98 8.57 -11.63
C ASP A 2 -16.50 8.94 -11.45
N LYS A 3 -15.99 9.81 -12.34
CA LYS A 3 -14.59 10.22 -12.41
C LYS A 3 -14.10 10.83 -11.09
N ASN A 4 -14.93 11.64 -10.44
CA ASN A 4 -14.57 12.29 -9.18
C ASN A 4 -14.51 11.26 -8.05
N GLY A 5 -15.45 10.32 -8.01
CA GLY A 5 -15.40 9.17 -7.09
C GLY A 5 -14.11 8.35 -7.24
N LEU A 6 -13.64 8.15 -8.47
CA LEU A 6 -12.39 7.43 -8.75
C LEU A 6 -11.14 8.18 -8.32
N ILE A 7 -11.11 9.50 -8.51
CA ILE A 7 -10.00 10.33 -8.02
C ILE A 7 -9.93 10.29 -6.49
N ILE A 8 -11.07 10.42 -5.81
CA ILE A 8 -11.14 10.38 -4.34
C ILE A 8 -10.66 9.01 -3.83
N LEU A 9 -11.19 7.93 -4.38
CA LEU A 9 -10.79 6.58 -3.97
C LEU A 9 -9.30 6.32 -4.20
N PHE A 10 -8.74 6.80 -5.32
CA PHE A 10 -7.31 6.68 -5.59
C PHE A 10 -6.47 7.45 -4.56
N GLN A 11 -6.88 8.67 -4.19
CA GLN A 11 -6.20 9.46 -3.16
C GLN A 11 -6.26 8.82 -1.78
N GLU A 12 -7.42 8.28 -1.39
CA GLU A 12 -7.59 7.52 -0.15
C GLU A 12 -6.64 6.33 -0.10
N LYS A 13 -6.55 5.58 -1.20
CA LYS A 13 -5.64 4.42 -1.31
C LYS A 13 -4.17 4.81 -1.30
N MET A 14 -3.81 5.97 -1.86
CA MET A 14 -2.44 6.49 -1.72
C MET A 14 -2.09 6.79 -0.27
N ALA A 15 -2.97 7.48 0.45
CA ALA A 15 -2.74 7.81 1.86
C ALA A 15 -2.67 6.54 2.74
N GLU A 16 -3.52 5.55 2.46
CA GLU A 16 -3.46 4.23 3.11
C GLU A 16 -2.12 3.55 2.84
N MET A 17 -1.65 3.54 1.59
CA MET A 17 -0.36 2.95 1.22
C MET A 17 0.82 3.63 1.89
N GLU A 18 0.84 4.97 1.99
CA GLU A 18 1.90 5.70 2.70
C GLU A 18 1.98 5.28 4.17
N LYS A 19 0.83 5.24 4.86
CA LYS A 19 0.75 4.82 6.26
C LYS A 19 1.23 3.37 6.46
N GLU A 20 0.80 2.45 5.61
CA GLU A 20 1.19 1.04 5.74
C GLU A 20 2.68 0.81 5.39
N ARG A 21 3.25 1.64 4.50
CA ARG A 21 4.70 1.66 4.21
C ARG A 21 5.52 2.18 5.38
N ASP A 22 5.10 3.27 6.00
CA ASP A 22 5.79 3.83 7.17
C ASP A 22 5.81 2.81 8.32
N LYS A 23 4.67 2.17 8.56
CA LYS A 23 4.56 1.08 9.54
C LYS A 23 5.48 -0.10 9.20
N LEU A 24 5.54 -0.52 7.93
CA LEU A 24 6.47 -1.57 7.51
C LEU A 24 7.93 -1.16 7.75
N SER A 25 8.29 0.09 7.44
CA SER A 25 9.64 0.62 7.70
C SER A 25 9.98 0.52 9.18
N GLU A 26 9.11 1.05 10.05
CA GLU A 26 9.29 1.01 11.51
C GLU A 26 9.47 -0.42 12.03
N MET A 27 8.62 -1.36 11.57
CA MET A 27 8.73 -2.76 11.95
C MET A 27 10.05 -3.39 11.50
N THR A 28 10.50 -3.10 10.28
CA THR A 28 11.76 -3.63 9.75
C THR A 28 12.97 -3.05 10.44
N GLU A 29 12.99 -1.73 10.71
CA GLU A 29 14.06 -1.04 11.44
C GLU A 29 14.17 -1.57 12.87
N LYS A 30 13.04 -1.74 13.56
CA LYS A 30 13.01 -2.33 14.90
C LYS A 30 13.58 -3.74 14.92
N ARG A 31 13.17 -4.61 13.99
CA ARG A 31 13.72 -5.98 13.93
C ARG A 31 15.20 -6.00 13.58
N ALA A 32 15.64 -5.14 12.67
CA ALA A 32 17.06 -5.01 12.33
C ALA A 32 17.89 -4.54 13.54
N ALA A 33 17.41 -3.57 14.30
CA ALA A 33 18.04 -3.10 15.53
C ALA A 33 18.10 -4.19 16.63
N GLU A 34 17.09 -5.05 16.69
CA GLU A 34 17.05 -6.22 17.59
C GLU A 34 17.91 -7.40 17.08
N GLY A 35 18.54 -7.30 15.91
CA GLY A 35 19.28 -8.41 15.27
C GLY A 35 18.38 -9.59 14.89
N LYS A 36 17.07 -9.36 14.76
CA LYS A 36 16.08 -10.38 14.43
C LYS A 36 15.84 -10.46 12.92
N PRO A 37 15.48 -11.65 12.41
CA PRO A 37 15.18 -11.81 11.00
C PRO A 37 13.93 -11.01 10.59
N LEU A 38 13.93 -10.51 9.35
CA LEU A 38 12.79 -9.83 8.73
C LEU A 38 11.72 -10.82 8.22
N THR A 39 11.98 -12.13 8.32
CA THR A 39 11.02 -13.20 8.00
C THR A 39 9.97 -13.41 9.08
N ASP A 40 9.85 -12.47 10.02
CA ASP A 40 8.83 -12.52 11.03
C ASP A 40 7.42 -12.49 10.42
N PRO A 41 6.50 -13.36 10.87
CA PRO A 41 5.15 -13.42 10.31
C PRO A 41 4.42 -12.08 10.24
N GLU A 42 4.61 -11.20 11.23
CA GLU A 42 3.95 -9.88 11.27
C GLU A 42 4.52 -8.94 10.21
N ILE A 43 5.85 -8.94 10.00
CA ILE A 43 6.49 -8.17 8.91
C ILE A 43 6.03 -8.69 7.55
N LEU A 44 5.97 -10.02 7.39
CA LEU A 44 5.53 -10.62 6.14
C LEU A 44 4.05 -10.31 5.87
N GLU A 45 3.20 -10.29 6.90
CA GLU A 45 1.81 -9.88 6.76
C GLU A 45 1.68 -8.40 6.38
N GLN A 46 2.45 -7.53 7.03
CA GLN A 46 2.47 -6.10 6.71
C GLN A 46 2.97 -5.85 5.27
N SER A 47 3.99 -6.57 4.83
CA SER A 47 4.49 -6.54 3.45
C SER A 47 3.45 -7.01 2.43
N ARG A 48 2.68 -8.05 2.77
CA ARG A 48 1.55 -8.51 1.93
C ARG A 48 0.45 -7.45 1.84
N LYS A 49 0.15 -6.73 2.92
CA LYS A 49 -0.83 -5.61 2.91
C LYS A 49 -0.40 -4.49 1.96
N CYS A 50 0.86 -4.05 2.04
CA CYS A 50 1.41 -3.08 1.10
C CYS A 50 1.34 -3.57 -0.35
N SER A 51 1.61 -4.86 -0.58
CA SER A 51 1.54 -5.46 -1.93
C SER A 51 0.11 -5.48 -2.47
N ALA A 52 -0.88 -5.83 -1.64
CA ALA A 52 -2.30 -5.81 -2.02
C ALA A 52 -2.77 -4.39 -2.37
N LEU A 53 -2.43 -3.39 -1.55
CA LEU A 53 -2.74 -1.98 -1.82
C LEU A 53 -2.09 -1.49 -3.12
N SER A 54 -0.86 -1.89 -3.40
CA SER A 54 -0.18 -1.56 -4.66
C SER A 54 -0.91 -2.12 -5.89
N LEU A 55 -1.49 -3.32 -5.78
CA LEU A 55 -2.29 -3.93 -6.85
C LEU A 55 -3.63 -3.20 -7.02
N GLU A 56 -4.33 -2.90 -5.92
CA GLU A 56 -5.57 -2.10 -5.94
C GLU A 56 -5.33 -0.74 -6.61
N MET A 57 -4.27 -0.03 -6.24
CA MET A 57 -3.92 1.26 -6.85
C MET A 57 -3.61 1.15 -8.34
N SER A 58 -2.96 0.07 -8.77
CA SER A 58 -2.67 -0.16 -10.19
C SER A 58 -3.96 -0.33 -10.99
N ALA A 59 -4.91 -1.12 -10.48
CA ALA A 59 -6.22 -1.28 -11.09
C ALA A 59 -7.01 0.05 -11.14
N LEU A 60 -6.99 0.83 -10.06
CA LEU A 60 -7.64 2.16 -10.04
C LEU A 60 -7.02 3.13 -11.05
N LYS A 61 -5.69 3.05 -11.27
CA LYS A 61 -4.99 3.86 -12.28
C LYS A 61 -5.38 3.47 -13.70
N GLU A 62 -5.55 2.17 -13.97
CA GLU A 62 -6.03 1.67 -15.26
C GLU A 62 -7.47 2.10 -15.51
N MET A 63 -8.38 1.90 -14.54
CA MET A 63 -9.76 2.37 -14.63
C MET A 63 -9.84 3.88 -14.89
N ARG A 64 -8.95 4.67 -14.28
CA ARG A 64 -8.94 6.13 -14.49
C ARG A 64 -8.56 6.47 -15.92
N LYS A 65 -7.57 5.76 -16.48
CA LYS A 65 -7.15 5.95 -17.87
C LYS A 65 -8.29 5.64 -18.83
N GLU A 66 -9.03 4.56 -18.61
CA GLU A 66 -10.20 4.18 -19.43
C GLU A 66 -11.35 5.21 -19.38
N MET A 67 -11.42 6.03 -18.33
CA MET A 67 -12.41 7.11 -18.22
C MET A 67 -11.95 8.44 -18.83
N ASP A 68 -10.65 8.58 -19.13
CA ASP A 68 -10.04 9.74 -19.75
C ASP A 68 -9.90 9.59 -21.29
N ASP A 69 -10.04 8.35 -21.81
CA ASP A 69 -10.07 7.99 -23.23
C ASP A 69 -11.50 8.07 -23.82
#